data_AF-X1UNA6-F1
#
_entry.id   AF-X1UNA6-F1
#
_cell.length_a   1.000
_cell.length_b   1.000
_cell.length_c   1.000
_cell.angle_alpha   90.00
_cell.angle_beta   90.00
_cell.angle_gamma   90.00
#
_symmetry.space_group_name_H-M   'P 1'
#
loop_
_entity.id
_entity.type
_entity.pdbx_description
1 polymer ?
#
loop_
_entity_poly.entity_id
_entity_poly.type
_entity_poly.pdbx_seq_one_letter_code
_entity_poly.pdbx_strand_id
1 'polypeptide(L)'
;NMNEYNEPFYIFIPTLFDSSLAPKNVHILEILTEFPYRFKNIKNWLKIKQDMQQKIIKKLETILGPIEEFLFYVDSATPKT
;
A
#
# COMPACT_ATOMS: atom_id res chain seq x y z
N ASN A 1 -10.42 10.83 -14.70
CA ASN A 1 -10.79 9.44 -15.04
C ASN A 1 -9.54 8.59 -15.11
N MET A 2 -9.09 8.10 -13.95
CA MET A 2 -8.11 7.01 -13.89
C MET A 2 -8.93 5.74 -14.08
N ASN A 3 -8.84 5.16 -15.27
CA ASN A 3 -9.48 3.89 -15.61
C ASN A 3 -9.17 2.85 -14.54
N GLU A 4 -10.15 1.98 -14.27
CA GLU A 4 -10.08 0.80 -13.43
C GLU A 4 -9.03 -0.20 -13.96
N TYR A 5 -7.75 0.13 -13.81
CA TYR A 5 -6.69 -0.84 -13.95
C TYR A 5 -6.64 -1.64 -12.65
N ASN A 6 -6.84 -2.95 -12.77
CA ASN A 6 -6.53 -3.93 -11.75
C ASN A 6 -5.00 -4.01 -11.62
N GLU A 7 -4.39 -2.91 -11.17
CA GLU A 7 -2.93 -2.71 -11.15
C GLU A 7 -2.30 -3.84 -10.34
N PRO A 8 -1.31 -4.57 -10.91
CA PRO A 8 -0.60 -5.58 -10.17
C PRO A 8 0.10 -4.92 -8.99
N PHE A 9 0.09 -5.60 -7.86
CA PHE A 9 0.94 -5.25 -6.73
C PHE A 9 1.74 -6.46 -6.30
N TYR A 10 2.82 -6.17 -5.59
CA TYR A 10 3.61 -7.13 -4.87
C TYR A 10 3.36 -6.93 -3.37
N ILE A 11 3.16 -8.04 -2.66
CA ILE A 11 3.05 -8.07 -1.20
C ILE A 11 4.24 -8.85 -0.67
N PHE A 12 4.97 -8.24 0.25
CA PHE A 12 6.01 -8.91 1.02
C PHE A 12 5.71 -8.77 2.51
N ILE A 13 5.86 -9.88 3.23
CA ILE A 13 5.57 -9.95 4.67
C ILE A 13 6.84 -10.43 5.36
N PRO A 14 7.83 -9.54 5.59
CA PRO A 14 9.14 -9.92 6.11
C PRO A 14 9.06 -10.63 7.47
N THR A 15 8.06 -10.26 8.27
CA THR A 15 7.80 -10.87 9.59
C THR A 15 7.44 -12.37 9.56
N LEU A 16 7.09 -12.93 8.40
CA LEU A 16 6.96 -14.39 8.25
C LEU A 16 8.32 -15.11 8.18
N PHE A 17 9.38 -14.38 7.80
CA PHE A 17 10.74 -14.88 7.73
C PHE A 17 11.54 -14.53 8.99
N ASP A 18 11.35 -13.32 9.51
CA ASP A 18 11.99 -12.85 10.73
C ASP A 18 10.98 -12.15 11.65
N SER A 19 10.52 -12.88 12.66
CA SER A 19 9.55 -12.38 13.63
C SER A 19 10.09 -11.30 14.56
N SER A 20 11.41 -11.07 14.61
CA SER A 20 12.00 -10.02 15.47
C SER A 20 11.76 -8.61 14.93
N LEU A 21 11.34 -8.48 13.67
CA LEU A 21 11.08 -7.21 13.00
C LEU A 21 9.81 -6.51 13.49
N ALA A 22 8.93 -7.21 14.21
CA ALA A 22 7.70 -6.64 14.74
C ALA A 22 7.38 -7.20 16.15
N PRO A 23 6.54 -6.50 16.94
CA PRO A 23 6.02 -7.06 18.18
C PRO A 23 5.28 -8.39 17.95
N LYS A 24 5.13 -9.16 19.04
CA LYS A 24 4.39 -10.42 19.00
C LYS A 24 2.96 -10.21 18.46
N ASN A 25 2.53 -11.08 17.55
CA ASN A 25 1.23 -11.05 16.87
C ASN A 25 1.01 -9.83 15.96
N VAL A 26 2.08 -9.16 15.54
CA VAL A 26 2.02 -8.06 14.56
C VAL A 26 2.82 -8.46 13.32
N HIS A 27 2.29 -8.12 12.15
CA HIS A 27 2.96 -8.32 10.87
C HIS A 27 3.26 -6.98 10.20
N ILE A 28 4.44 -6.89 9.59
CA ILE A 28 4.77 -5.82 8.64
C ILE A 28 4.37 -6.31 7.26
N LEU A 29 3.59 -5.48 6.55
CA LEU A 29 3.23 -5.69 5.15
C LEU A 29 3.89 -4.60 4.32
N GLU A 30 4.79 -5.00 3.43
CA GLU A 30 5.39 -4.12 2.44
C GLU A 30 4.68 -4.32 1.10
N ILE A 31 4.26 -3.22 0.49
CA ILE A 31 3.45 -3.26 -0.72
C ILE A 31 4.05 -2.33 -1.75
N LEU A 32 4.29 -2.90 -2.93
CA LEU A 32 4.77 -2.18 -4.10
C LEU A 32 3.71 -2.30 -5.19
N THR A 33 3.37 -1.18 -5.82
CA THR A 33 2.43 -1.14 -6.94
C THR A 33 2.98 -0.25 -8.03
N GLU A 34 2.55 -0.50 -9.26
CA GLU A 34 2.89 0.37 -10.37
C GLU A 34 2.29 1.77 -10.19
N PHE A 35 3.01 2.76 -10.68
CA PHE A 35 2.53 4.14 -10.76
C PHE A 35 2.82 4.70 -12.16
N PRO A 36 1.89 5.44 -12.80
CA PRO A 36 2.09 5.95 -14.15
C PRO A 36 3.36 6.82 -14.27
N TYR A 37 4.27 6.46 -15.18
CA TYR A 37 5.55 7.16 -15.40
C TYR A 37 5.39 8.65 -15.76
N ARG A 38 4.29 9.03 -16.42
CA ARG A 38 4.01 10.42 -16.83
C ARG A 38 3.24 11.18 -15.75
N PHE A 39 3.89 11.49 -14.64
CA PHE A 39 3.30 12.20 -13.50
C PHE A 39 3.55 13.72 -13.47
N LYS A 40 4.05 14.32 -14.56
CA LYS A 40 4.39 15.76 -14.64
C LYS A 40 3.24 16.71 -14.31
N ASN A 41 1.99 16.23 -14.41
CA ASN A 41 0.79 17.04 -14.14
C ASN A 41 0.23 16.86 -12.72
N ILE A 42 0.87 16.04 -11.87
CA ILE A 42 0.41 15.83 -10.49
C ILE A 42 0.77 17.06 -9.66
N LYS A 43 -0.26 17.84 -9.32
CA LYS A 43 -0.14 19.03 -8.49
C LYS A 43 -0.21 18.74 -6.99
N ASN A 44 -0.88 17.65 -6.60
CA ASN A 44 -1.11 17.31 -5.19
C ASN A 44 -0.72 15.86 -4.90
N TRP A 45 0.55 15.67 -4.54
CA TRP A 45 1.11 14.35 -4.19
C TRP A 45 0.54 13.79 -2.89
N LEU A 46 0.18 14.65 -1.94
CA LEU A 46 -0.42 14.23 -0.68
C LEU A 46 -1.77 13.55 -0.93
N LYS A 47 -2.62 14.17 -1.76
CA LYS A 47 -3.93 13.60 -2.12
C LYS A 47 -3.78 12.28 -2.88
N ILE A 48 -2.85 12.23 -3.84
CA ILE A 48 -2.57 10.98 -4.59
C ILE A 48 -2.09 9.87 -3.66
N LYS A 49 -1.18 10.16 -2.72
CA LYS A 49 -0.70 9.21 -1.71
C LYS A 49 -1.87 8.62 -0.91
N GLN A 50 -2.75 9.49 -0.40
CA GLN A 50 -3.92 9.08 0.37
C GLN A 50 -4.91 8.24 -0.46
N ASP A 51 -5.20 8.66 -1.70
CA ASP A 51 -6.11 7.94 -2.59
C ASP A 51 -5.57 6.55 -2.94
N MET A 52 -4.26 6.44 -3.19
CA MET A 52 -3.61 5.15 -3.44
C MET A 52 -3.58 4.26 -2.20
N GLN A 53 -3.27 4.80 -1.02
CA GLN A 53 -3.33 4.04 0.23
C GLN A 53 -4.71 3.42 0.43
N GLN A 54 -5.79 4.22 0.29
CA GLN A 54 -7.16 3.72 0.40
C GLN A 54 -7.51 2.68 -0.68
N LYS A 55 -7.08 2.90 -1.92
CA LYS A 55 -7.27 1.93 -3.02
C LYS A 55 -6.59 0.59 -2.71
N ILE A 56 -5.35 0.64 -2.24
CA ILE A 56 -4.56 -0.55 -1.91
C ILE A 56 -5.17 -1.28 -0.73
N ILE A 57 -5.53 -0.58 0.36
CA ILE A 57 -6.17 -1.19 1.55
C ILE A 57 -7.42 -1.96 1.14
N LYS A 58 -8.35 -1.32 0.40
CA LYS A 58 -9.56 -1.99 -0.11
C LYS A 58 -9.26 -3.23 -0.95
N LYS A 59 -8.19 -3.18 -1.75
CA LYS A 59 -7.78 -4.33 -2.59
C LYS A 59 -7.13 -5.44 -1.76
N LEU A 60 -6.42 -5.12 -0.69
CA LEU A 60 -5.90 -6.12 0.24
C LEU A 60 -7.02 -6.80 1.01
N GLU A 61 -8.10 -6.08 1.33
CA GLU A 61 -9.21 -6.66 2.07
C GLU A 61 -9.89 -7.80 1.31
N THR A 62 -9.88 -7.75 -0.03
CA THR A 62 -10.38 -8.86 -0.85
C THR A 62 -9.50 -10.11 -0.82
N ILE A 63 -8.27 -10.02 -0.28
CA ILE A 63 -7.29 -11.11 -0.23
C ILE A 63 -7.06 -11.60 1.21
N LEU A 64 -6.90 -10.67 2.15
CA LEU A 64 -6.46 -10.93 3.52
C LEU A 64 -7.59 -10.83 4.54
N GLY A 65 -8.80 -10.40 4.14
CA GLY A 65 -9.91 -10.09 5.06
C GLY A 65 -9.86 -8.64 5.55
N PRO A 66 -10.69 -8.26 6.54
CA PRO A 66 -10.91 -6.86 6.94
C PRO A 66 -9.69 -6.26 7.67
N ILE A 67 -8.64 -5.92 6.92
CA ILE A 67 -7.36 -5.46 7.48
C ILE A 67 -7.44 -4.05 8.06
N GLU A 68 -8.37 -3.19 7.60
CA GLU A 68 -8.43 -1.78 8.03
C GLU A 68 -8.61 -1.66 9.56
N GLU A 69 -9.35 -2.59 10.17
CA GLU A 69 -9.58 -2.68 11.62
C GLU A 69 -8.32 -3.07 12.43
N PHE A 70 -7.31 -3.63 11.77
CA PHE A 70 -6.06 -4.12 12.38
C PHE A 70 -4.84 -3.27 11.99
N LEU A 71 -5.03 -2.16 11.26
CA LEU A 71 -3.95 -1.26 10.88
C LEU A 71 -3.54 -0.37 12.05
N PHE A 72 -2.37 -0.64 12.62
CA PHE A 72 -1.77 0.22 13.63
C PHE A 72 -1.05 1.45 13.03
N TYR A 73 -0.48 1.28 11.84
CA TYR A 73 0.33 2.29 11.19
C TYR A 73 0.37 2.06 9.68
N VAL A 74 0.31 3.15 8.91
CA VAL A 74 0.45 3.15 7.46
C VAL A 74 1.35 4.30 7.05
N ASP A 75 2.39 3.98 6.27
CA ASP A 75 3.16 4.97 5.55
C ASP A 75 3.44 4.49 4.13
N SER A 76 3.77 5.43 3.25
CA SER A 76 4.16 5.11 1.89
C SER A 76 5.06 6.18 1.27
N ALA A 77 5.96 5.73 0.41
CA ALA A 77 6.72 6.59 -0.49
C ALA A 77 5.94 6.79 -1.81
N THR A 78 6.24 7.87 -2.52
CA THR A 78 5.73 8.13 -3.87
C THR A 78 6.93 8.29 -4.81
N PRO A 79 6.80 8.18 -6.14
CA PRO A 79 7.94 8.41 -7.03
C PRO A 79 8.63 9.79 -6.88
N LYS A 80 8.01 10.76 -6.21
CA LYS A 80 8.62 12.06 -5.89
C LYS A 80 9.51 12.04 -4.65
N THR A 81 9.29 11.12 -3.71
CA THR A 81 9.80 11.13 -2.33
C THR A 81 10.38 9.78 -1.97
#